data_AF-A0A352GJC7-F1
#
_entry.id   AF-A0A352GJC7-F1
#
_cell.length_a   1.000
_cell.length_b   1.000
_cell.length_c   1.000
_cell.angle_alpha   90.00
_cell.angle_beta   90.00
_cell.angle_gamma   90.00
#
_symmetry.space_group_name_H-M   'P 1'
#
loop_
_entity.id
_entity.type
_entity.pdbx_description
1 polymer ?
#
loop_
_entity_poly.entity_id
_entity_poly.type
_entity_poly.pdbx_seq_one_letter_code
_entity_poly.pdbx_strand_id
1 'polypeptide(L)' 'FEALTAADRPYKDPKKLSDSIKIMSFMKKDAHIDGELFKLFLTSGVFQEYADRFLEPYQIDDVDIAKYLE' A
#
# COMPACT_ATOMS: atom_id res chain seq x y z
N PHE A 1 0.53 1.81 -6.51
CA PHE A 1 -0.13 2.03 -5.21
C PHE A 1 -1.53 2.60 -5.39
N GLU A 2 -1.68 3.80 -5.98
CA GLU A 2 -2.99 4.46 -6.18
C GLU A 2 -4.04 3.56 -6.83
N ALA A 3 -3.67 2.82 -7.87
CA ALA A 3 -4.59 1.88 -8.51
C ALA A 3 -5.11 0.79 -7.55
N LEU A 4 -4.31 0.34 -6.58
CA LEU A 4 -4.75 -0.65 -5.59
C LEU A 4 -5.74 -0.06 -4.58
N THR A 5 -5.60 1.21 -4.24
CA THR A 5 -6.39 1.91 -3.24
C THR A 5 -7.59 2.67 -3.82
N ALA A 6 -7.71 2.75 -5.15
CA ALA A 6 -8.79 3.46 -5.83
C ALA A 6 -10.19 2.93 -5.47
N ALA A 7 -11.09 3.87 -5.12
CA ALA A 7 -12.47 3.62 -4.72
C ALA A 7 -13.50 3.86 -5.82
N ASP A 8 -13.06 4.22 -7.02
CA ASP A 8 -13.88 4.60 -8.17
C ASP A 8 -14.53 3.40 -8.90
N ARG A 9 -14.33 2.17 -8.40
CA ARG A 9 -14.82 0.95 -9.06
C ARG A 9 -16.23 0.60 -8.59
N PRO A 10 -17.25 0.58 -9.48
CA PRO A 10 -18.64 0.36 -9.08
C PRO A 10 -18.95 -1.07 -8.59
N TYR A 11 -18.06 -2.03 -8.81
CA TYR A 11 -18.30 -3.45 -8.54
C TYR A 11 -17.35 -4.05 -7.50
N LYS A 12 -16.48 -3.24 -6.89
CA LYS A 12 -15.47 -3.77 -5.98
C LYS A 12 -15.13 -2.76 -4.91
N ASP A 13 -15.25 -3.19 -3.67
CA ASP A 13 -14.85 -2.37 -2.53
C ASP A 13 -13.37 -1.97 -2.66
N PRO A 14 -13.04 -0.70 -2.38
CA PRO A 14 -11.66 -0.27 -2.32
C PRO A 14 -10.91 -1.05 -1.25
N LYS A 15 -9.62 -1.25 -1.51
CA LYS A 15 -8.75 -1.97 -0.58
C LYS A 15 -8.41 -1.11 0.62
N LYS A 16 -8.21 -1.79 1.74
CA LYS A 16 -7.54 -1.24 2.91
C LYS A 16 -6.08 -0.91 2.59
N LEU A 17 -5.49 -0.03 3.39
CA LEU A 17 -4.09 0.37 3.27
C LEU A 17 -3.19 -0.86 3.46
N SER A 18 -3.43 -1.64 4.52
CA SER A 18 -2.70 -2.88 4.82
C SER A 18 -2.76 -3.91 3.69
N ASP A 19 -3.93 -4.09 3.06
CA ASP A 19 -4.11 -4.98 1.90
C ASP A 19 -3.28 -4.54 0.70
N SER A 20 -3.22 -3.24 0.45
CA SER A 20 -2.46 -2.68 -0.67
C SER A 20 -0.96 -2.88 -0.49
N ILE A 21 -0.45 -2.64 0.73
CA ILE A 21 0.95 -2.90 1.08
C ILE A 21 1.28 -4.39 1.00
N LYS A 22 0.38 -5.27 1.50
CA LYS A 22 0.53 -6.72 1.38
C LYS A 22 0.62 -7.17 -0.08
N ILE A 23 -0.23 -6.65 -0.96
CA ILE A 23 -0.15 -6.96 -2.40
C ILE A 23 1.17 -6.49 -3.00
N MET A 24 1.61 -5.28 -2.67
CA MET A 24 2.91 -4.78 -3.15
C MET A 24 4.08 -5.63 -2.64
N SER A 25 4.00 -6.20 -1.43
CA SER A 25 5.02 -7.15 -0.94
C SER A 25 5.12 -8.42 -1.80
N PHE A 26 4.00 -8.92 -2.33
CA PHE A 26 4.02 -10.03 -3.29
C PHE A 26 4.58 -9.58 -4.63
N MET A 27 4.27 -8.37 -5.09
CA MET A 27 4.87 -7.80 -6.30
C MET A 27 6.39 -7.64 -6.17
N LYS A 28 6.91 -7.26 -4.98
CA LYS A 28 8.36 -7.27 -4.67
C LYS A 28 8.90 -8.68 -4.82
N LYS A 29 8.24 -9.66 -4.17
CA LYS A 29 8.68 -11.06 -4.15
C LYS A 29 8.75 -11.67 -5.56
N ASP A 30 7.80 -11.30 -6.42
CA ASP A 30 7.71 -11.77 -7.80
C ASP A 30 8.57 -10.91 -8.76
N ALA A 31 9.38 -9.98 -8.25
CA ALA A 31 10.24 -9.06 -8.99
C ALA A 31 9.48 -8.16 -10.00
N HIS A 32 8.18 -7.93 -9.79
CA HIS A 32 7.39 -6.97 -10.55
C HIS A 32 7.68 -5.52 -10.15
N ILE A 33 8.16 -5.30 -8.92
CA ILE A 33 8.65 -4.00 -8.44
C ILE A 33 10.00 -4.18 -7.75
N ASP A 34 10.83 -3.14 -7.81
CA ASP A 34 12.14 -3.13 -7.17
C ASP A 34 12.02 -3.16 -5.64
N GLY A 35 12.81 -4.02 -5.00
CA GLY A 35 12.75 -4.24 -3.56
C GLY A 35 13.29 -3.08 -2.73
N GLU A 36 14.32 -2.38 -3.20
CA GLU A 36 14.88 -1.22 -2.51
C GLU A 36 13.94 -0.02 -2.62
N LEU A 37 13.30 0.16 -3.78
CA LEU A 37 12.28 1.19 -3.95
C LEU A 37 11.05 0.92 -3.08
N PHE A 38 10.61 -0.35 -2.98
CA PHE A 38 9.53 -0.72 -2.06
C PHE A 38 9.91 -0.47 -0.60
N LYS A 39 11.14 -0.80 -0.21
CA LYS A 39 11.67 -0.52 1.13
C LYS A 39 11.65 0.98 1.42
N LEU A 40 12.17 1.80 0.51
CA LEU A 40 12.14 3.27 0.63
C LEU A 40 10.72 3.81 0.72
N PHE A 41 9.80 3.27 -0.08
CA PHE A 41 8.38 3.65 -0.05
C PHE A 41 7.75 3.42 1.33
N LEU A 42 8.10 2.32 2.02
CA LEU A 42 7.64 2.05 3.38
C LEU A 42 8.34 2.92 4.42
N THR A 43 9.67 2.99 4.41
CA THR A 43 10.44 3.67 5.45
C THR A 43 10.34 5.19 5.40
N SER A 44 10.04 5.76 4.23
CA SER A 44 9.76 7.19 4.09
C SER A 44 8.41 7.61 4.65
N GLY A 45 7.48 6.67 4.88
CA GLY A 45 6.12 6.98 5.32
C GLY A 45 5.23 7.60 4.22
N VAL A 46 5.72 7.75 2.99
CA VAL A 46 4.98 8.40 1.90
C VAL A 46 3.65 7.70 1.57
N PHE A 47 3.56 6.38 1.81
CA PHE A 47 2.31 5.63 1.65
C PHE A 47 1.23 6.08 2.64
N GLN A 48 1.62 6.42 3.88
CA GLN A 48 0.73 6.92 4.92
C GLN A 48 0.34 8.37 4.64
N GLU A 49 1.30 9.22 4.26
CA GLU A 49 1.01 10.60 3.86
C GLU A 49 0.04 10.66 2.67
N TYR A 50 0.19 9.75 1.70
CA TYR A 50 -0.78 9.59 0.63
C TYR A 50 -2.15 9.15 1.17
N ALA A 51 -2.17 8.16 2.06
CA ALA A 51 -3.41 7.63 2.63
C ALA A 51 -4.22 8.71 3.32
N ASP A 52 -3.57 9.49 4.19
CA ASP A 52 -4.20 10.57 4.97
C ASP A 52 -4.76 11.69 4.09
N ARG A 53 -4.18 11.90 2.90
CA ARG A 53 -4.58 12.96 1.97
C ARG A 53 -5.67 12.55 1.00
N PHE A 54 -5.73 11.29 0.60
CA PHE A 54 -6.49 10.86 -0.58
C PHE A 54 -7.42 9.67 -0.35
N LEU A 55 -7.24 8.90 0.73
CA LEU A 55 -8.09 7.75 1.00
C LEU A 55 -9.20 8.08 1.97
N GLU A 56 -10.30 7.35 1.83
CA GLU A 56 -11.40 7.46 2.76
C GLU A 56 -10.98 6.93 4.15
N PRO A 57 -11.48 7.50 5.26
CA PRO A 57 -11.06 7.09 6.61
C PRO A 57 -11.22 5.60 6.89
N TYR A 58 -12.22 4.96 6.29
CA TYR A 58 -12.42 3.52 6.46
C TYR A 58 -11.35 2.69 5.72
N GLN A 59 -10.61 3.23 4.75
CA GLN A 59 -9.53 2.50 4.08
C GLN A 59 -8.23 2.50 4.89
N ILE A 60 -8.06 3.46 5.80
CA ILE A 60 -6.82 3.68 6.54
C ILE A 60 -6.83 2.79 7.79
N ASP A 61 -6.14 1.67 7.71
CA ASP A 61 -5.89 0.75 8.82
C ASP A 61 -4.39 0.65 9.12
N ASP A 62 -4.04 0.05 10.26
CA ASP A 62 -2.66 -0.02 10.72
C ASP A 62 -1.79 -0.90 9.82
N VAL A 63 -0.58 -0.42 9.51
CA VAL A 63 0.39 -1.13 8.70
C VAL A 63 1.67 -1.33 9.49
N ASP A 64 1.88 -2.55 9.94
CA ASP A 64 3.15 -2.98 10.54
C ASP A 64 4.21 -3.21 9.45
N ILE A 65 4.96 -2.15 9.15
CA ILE A 65 5.96 -2.17 8.08
C ILE A 65 7.13 -3.11 8.36
N ALA A 66 7.40 -3.43 9.63
CA ALA A 66 8.54 -4.27 10.02
C ALA A 66 8.47 -5.66 9.37
N LYS A 67 7.25 -6.16 9.10
CA LYS A 67 6.99 -7.41 8.36
C LYS A 67 7.52 -7.45 6.93
N TYR A 68 7.95 -6.31 6.37
CA TYR A 68 8.29 -6.17 4.96
C TYR A 68 9.72 -5.67 4.70
N LEU A 69 10.48 -5.35 5.74
CA LEU A 69 11.82 -4.73 5.65
C LEU A 69 12.98 -5.72 5.67
N GLU A 70 12.69 -7.03 5.71
CA GLU A 70 13.66 -8.11 5.57
C GLU A 70 14.20 -8.25 4.13
#